data_AF-A0A267T3A8-F1
#
_entry.id   AF-A0A267T3A8-F1
#
_cell.length_a   1.000
_cell.length_b   1.000
_cell.length_c   1.000
_cell.angle_alpha   90.00
_cell.angle_beta   90.00
_cell.angle_gamma   90.00
#
_symmetry.space_group_name_H-M   'P 1'
#
loop_
_entity.id
_entity.type
_entity.pdbx_description
1 polymer ?
#
loop_
_entity_poly.entity_id
_entity_poly.type
_entity_poly.pdbx_seq_one_letter_code
_entity_poly.pdbx_strand_id
1 'polypeptide(L)'
;MGLLDKFFGRTEHDVQNKKVKQTIFDEEIEFDYSDFENLKTNKNYDRFFAGNLKLTSGQIISADPVFRELGLPQSWTVKPDEYPVYLYIGIDDGYEGYSGRVAYAELNFKDEIPVSWELSLISETLLADDFEKKMNGMFPVENGLGCFADYETWKLYNQEIADFDTKNKEGNFYRDVLESHFKENANIPASSRGEDWINYTPSNANANIIMFGSGWGDGLYSRYVGLDKNGQPIKLIIDFIQLTDEEDEEE
;
A
#
# COMPACT_ATOMS: atom_id res chain seq x y z
N MET A 1 11.36 15.41 -26.29
CA MET A 1 11.63 14.31 -25.35
C MET A 1 12.26 14.91 -24.10
N GLY A 2 11.40 15.29 -23.16
CA GLY A 2 11.80 15.91 -21.90
C GLY A 2 12.25 14.85 -20.89
N LEU A 3 12.94 15.27 -19.85
CA LEU A 3 13.55 14.46 -18.79
C LEU A 3 12.59 13.51 -18.02
N LEU A 4 11.30 13.48 -18.34
CA LEU A 4 10.26 12.70 -17.66
C LEU A 4 10.20 11.22 -18.11
N ASP A 5 10.77 10.86 -19.26
CA ASP A 5 10.75 9.49 -19.81
C ASP A 5 11.60 8.46 -19.03
N LYS A 6 12.15 8.80 -17.85
CA LYS A 6 13.25 8.02 -17.26
C LYS A 6 12.90 7.07 -16.11
N PHE A 7 11.68 7.09 -15.59
CA PHE A 7 11.40 6.32 -14.35
C PHE A 7 10.24 5.32 -14.43
N PHE A 8 9.24 5.49 -15.32
CA PHE A 8 7.95 4.79 -15.14
C PHE A 8 7.29 4.17 -16.38
N GLY A 9 7.96 4.14 -17.54
CA GLY A 9 7.35 3.72 -18.80
C GLY A 9 6.72 4.90 -19.55
N ARG A 10 5.99 4.63 -20.64
CA ARG A 10 5.23 5.68 -21.32
C ARG A 10 3.87 5.80 -20.64
N THR A 11 3.61 6.96 -20.05
CA THR A 11 2.34 7.26 -19.36
C THR A 11 1.55 8.31 -20.14
N GLU A 12 0.27 8.05 -20.38
CA GLU A 12 -0.70 8.98 -20.93
C GLU A 12 -1.77 9.28 -19.89
N HIS A 13 -2.00 10.57 -19.61
CA HIS A 13 -2.97 11.03 -18.61
C HIS A 13 -4.19 11.65 -19.31
N ASP A 14 -5.36 11.05 -19.10
CA ASP A 14 -6.65 11.69 -19.37
C ASP A 14 -7.16 12.32 -18.07
N VAL A 15 -6.71 13.54 -17.81
CA VAL A 15 -7.06 14.28 -16.59
C VAL A 15 -8.56 14.61 -16.53
N GLN A 16 -9.22 14.75 -17.67
CA GLN A 16 -10.65 15.09 -17.72
C GLN A 16 -11.50 13.92 -17.24
N ASN A 17 -11.17 12.70 -17.66
CA ASN A 17 -11.90 11.49 -17.29
C ASN A 17 -11.25 10.73 -16.12
N LYS A 18 -10.19 11.30 -15.53
CA LYS A 18 -9.44 10.71 -14.41
C LYS A 18 -8.90 9.31 -14.70
N LYS A 19 -8.40 9.12 -15.92
CA LYS A 19 -7.80 7.86 -16.37
C LYS A 19 -6.32 8.02 -16.68
N VAL A 20 -5.58 6.95 -16.47
CA VAL A 20 -4.16 6.85 -16.82
C VAL A 20 -3.94 5.58 -17.59
N LYS A 21 -3.17 5.68 -18.68
CA LYS A 21 -2.71 4.56 -19.47
C LYS A 21 -1.19 4.49 -19.37
N GLN A 22 -0.66 3.37 -18.90
CA GLN A 22 0.76 3.18 -18.65
C GLN A 22 1.24 1.88 -19.31
N THR A 23 2.34 1.95 -20.06
CA THR A 23 2.97 0.75 -20.61
C THR A 23 3.97 0.15 -19.61
N ILE A 24 3.72 -1.07 -19.15
CA ILE A 24 4.56 -1.83 -18.21
C ILE A 24 4.95 -3.15 -18.87
N PHE A 25 6.26 -3.34 -19.10
CA PHE A 25 6.80 -4.54 -19.74
C PHE A 25 6.04 -4.97 -21.01
N ASP A 26 5.85 -4.01 -21.93
CA ASP A 26 5.11 -4.13 -23.20
C ASP A 26 3.60 -4.39 -23.07
N GLU A 27 3.04 -4.42 -21.85
CA GLU A 27 1.61 -4.47 -21.59
C GLU A 27 1.06 -3.06 -21.35
N GLU A 28 -0.09 -2.76 -21.91
CA GLU A 28 -0.80 -1.50 -21.67
C GLU A 28 -1.81 -1.70 -20.54
N ILE A 29 -1.61 -0.96 -19.45
CA ILE A 29 -2.50 -0.97 -18.29
C ILE A 29 -3.22 0.37 -18.22
N GLU A 30 -4.55 0.34 -18.12
CA GLU A 30 -5.38 1.52 -17.89
C GLU A 30 -6.00 1.44 -16.49
N PHE A 31 -5.99 2.55 -15.76
CA PHE A 31 -6.65 2.65 -14.47
C PHE A 31 -7.38 3.99 -14.30
N ASP A 32 -8.46 3.94 -13.52
CA ASP A 32 -9.26 5.09 -13.10
C ASP A 32 -8.83 5.51 -11.69
N TYR A 33 -8.59 6.80 -11.48
CA TYR A 33 -8.22 7.36 -10.17
C TYR A 33 -9.30 8.27 -9.58
N SER A 34 -10.54 8.21 -10.09
CA SER A 34 -11.62 9.11 -9.66
C SER A 34 -11.93 9.02 -8.18
N ASP A 35 -11.91 7.80 -7.64
CA ASP A 35 -12.19 7.51 -6.25
C ASP A 35 -11.08 8.00 -5.31
N PHE A 36 -9.81 7.83 -5.73
CA PHE A 36 -8.64 8.20 -4.92
C PHE A 36 -7.94 9.51 -5.30
N GLU A 37 -8.46 10.27 -6.27
CA GLU A 37 -7.93 11.59 -6.68
C GLU A 37 -7.69 12.48 -5.46
N ASN A 38 -8.67 12.52 -4.56
CA ASN A 38 -8.59 13.22 -3.29
C ASN A 38 -9.31 12.45 -2.17
N LEU A 39 -8.72 11.32 -1.76
CA LEU A 39 -9.23 10.48 -0.67
C LEU A 39 -9.55 11.27 0.60
N LYS A 40 -8.76 12.31 0.93
CA LYS A 40 -8.94 13.13 2.14
C LYS A 40 -10.34 13.76 2.23
N THR A 41 -10.98 14.03 1.09
CA THR A 41 -12.33 14.61 1.02
C THR A 41 -13.38 13.64 0.51
N ASN A 42 -13.01 12.40 0.19
CA ASN A 42 -13.95 11.39 -0.28
C ASN A 42 -14.83 10.95 0.89
N LYS A 43 -16.16 11.03 0.70
CA LYS A 43 -17.16 10.83 1.76
C LYS A 43 -17.56 9.37 1.94
N ASN A 44 -17.08 8.47 1.09
CA ASN A 44 -17.35 7.04 1.20
C ASN A 44 -16.47 6.36 2.26
N TYR A 45 -15.49 7.10 2.79
CA TYR A 45 -14.50 6.59 3.72
C TYR A 45 -14.41 7.42 5.01
N ASP A 46 -14.26 6.73 6.14
CA ASP A 46 -13.69 7.32 7.34
C ASP A 46 -12.15 7.31 7.24
N ARG A 47 -11.54 8.49 7.42
CA ARG A 47 -10.09 8.66 7.31
C ARG A 47 -9.46 8.53 8.70
N PHE A 48 -8.77 7.42 8.91
CA PHE A 48 -8.10 7.11 10.16
C PHE A 48 -6.59 7.31 10.08
N PHE A 49 -5.99 7.97 11.08
CA PHE A 49 -4.53 8.14 11.19
C PHE A 49 -3.91 6.94 11.92
N ALA A 50 -3.20 6.07 11.18
CA ALA A 50 -2.55 4.87 11.72
C ALA A 50 -1.17 5.13 12.35
N GLY A 51 -0.65 6.35 12.21
CA GLY A 51 0.61 6.78 12.80
C GLY A 51 1.59 7.32 11.76
N ASN A 52 2.74 7.78 12.24
CA ASN A 52 3.84 8.14 11.36
C ASN A 52 4.69 6.89 11.08
N LEU A 53 5.00 6.67 9.81
CA LEU A 53 5.97 5.67 9.37
C LEU A 53 7.35 6.33 9.29
N LYS A 54 8.33 5.74 9.98
CA LYS A 54 9.70 6.21 9.95
C LYS A 54 10.49 5.60 8.80
N LEU A 55 10.82 6.43 7.81
CA LEU A 55 11.62 6.04 6.66
C LEU A 55 13.10 6.39 6.89
N THR A 56 13.87 5.44 7.42
CA THR A 56 15.28 5.62 7.74
C THR A 56 16.19 5.77 6.51
N SER A 57 15.85 5.10 5.40
CA SER A 57 16.58 5.15 4.13
C SER A 57 15.82 5.93 3.06
N GLY A 58 14.50 6.07 3.21
CA GLY A 58 13.64 6.64 2.18
C GLY A 58 13.25 5.65 1.08
N GLN A 59 13.73 4.40 1.16
CA GLN A 59 13.30 3.30 0.30
C GLN A 59 12.08 2.63 0.93
N ILE A 60 10.96 2.64 0.21
CA ILE A 60 9.66 2.21 0.73
C ILE A 60 9.32 0.81 0.23
N ILE A 61 8.69 0.02 1.09
CA ILE A 61 8.12 -1.29 0.80
C ILE A 61 6.60 -1.24 0.97
N SER A 62 5.93 -1.99 0.09
CA SER A 62 4.53 -2.38 0.21
C SER A 62 4.44 -3.87 -0.10
N ALA A 63 4.02 -4.66 0.89
CA ALA A 63 3.98 -6.12 0.81
C ALA A 63 3.00 -6.68 1.84
N ASP A 64 2.70 -7.96 1.73
CA ASP A 64 2.12 -8.74 2.83
C ASP A 64 3.21 -8.97 3.91
N PRO A 65 3.00 -8.53 5.18
CA PRO A 65 3.98 -8.68 6.25
C PRO A 65 4.21 -10.12 6.71
N VAL A 66 3.40 -11.08 6.26
CA VAL A 66 3.54 -12.51 6.54
C VAL A 66 4.10 -13.27 5.33
N PHE A 67 3.70 -12.88 4.10
CA PHE A 67 4.29 -13.37 2.84
C PHE A 67 5.43 -12.45 2.35
N ARG A 68 6.59 -12.59 3.01
CA ARG A 68 7.64 -11.55 3.06
C ARG A 68 8.60 -11.54 1.88
N GLU A 69 8.63 -12.61 1.09
CA GLU A 69 9.60 -12.85 0.02
C GLU A 69 9.54 -11.79 -1.09
N LEU A 70 8.39 -11.11 -1.23
CA LEU A 70 8.15 -10.08 -2.25
C LEU A 70 8.20 -8.64 -1.72
N GLY A 71 8.77 -8.43 -0.52
CA GLY A 71 9.03 -7.08 0.01
C GLY A 71 10.22 -6.40 -0.68
N LEU A 72 10.00 -5.89 -1.89
CA LEU A 72 10.99 -5.18 -2.72
C LEU A 72 10.80 -3.66 -2.70
N PRO A 73 11.89 -2.86 -2.72
CA PRO A 73 11.81 -1.40 -2.65
C PRO A 73 11.24 -0.79 -3.93
N GLN A 74 10.41 0.23 -3.77
CA GLN A 74 9.96 1.07 -4.89
C GLN A 74 11.17 1.60 -5.69
N SER A 75 11.01 1.81 -6.99
CA SER A 75 12.06 2.30 -7.91
C SER A 75 12.48 3.75 -7.64
N TRP A 76 11.75 4.45 -6.77
CA TRP A 76 11.97 5.81 -6.32
C TRP A 76 12.14 5.87 -4.80
N THR A 77 12.63 7.01 -4.32
CA THR A 77 12.86 7.25 -2.89
C THR A 77 12.32 8.60 -2.49
N VAL A 78 12.10 8.75 -1.18
CA VAL A 78 11.82 10.05 -0.56
C VAL A 78 12.95 10.42 0.38
N LYS A 79 12.94 11.65 0.87
CA LYS A 79 13.90 12.07 1.91
C LYS A 79 13.64 11.22 3.18
N PRO A 80 14.67 10.72 3.88
CA PRO A 80 14.49 10.10 5.18
C PRO A 80 13.82 11.07 6.17
N ASP A 81 12.67 10.65 6.70
CA ASP A 81 11.83 11.40 7.64
C ASP A 81 10.73 10.50 8.23
N GLU A 82 9.85 11.08 9.03
CA GLU A 82 8.61 10.46 9.49
C GLU A 82 7.40 10.99 8.69
N TYR A 83 6.62 10.08 8.10
CA TYR A 83 5.50 10.43 7.22
C TYR A 83 4.19 9.82 7.69
N PRO A 84 3.08 10.56 7.73
CA PRO A 84 1.82 10.04 8.21
C PRO A 84 1.24 8.99 7.26
N VAL A 85 0.77 7.88 7.84
CA VAL A 85 -0.03 6.86 7.18
C VAL A 85 -1.48 7.01 7.59
N TYR A 86 -2.37 7.02 6.60
CA TYR A 86 -3.81 7.03 6.78
C TYR A 86 -4.41 5.75 6.20
N LEU A 87 -5.37 5.17 6.92
CA LEU A 87 -6.25 4.13 6.41
C LEU A 87 -7.61 4.75 6.12
N TYR A 88 -8.22 4.38 5.01
CA TYR A 88 -9.55 4.81 4.61
C TYR A 88 -10.49 3.62 4.78
N ILE A 89 -11.36 3.73 5.78
CA ILE A 89 -12.28 2.67 6.18
C ILE A 89 -13.61 2.90 5.48
N GLY A 90 -14.11 1.90 4.76
CA GLY A 90 -15.41 1.99 4.08
C GLY A 90 -16.53 2.26 5.08
N ILE A 91 -17.37 3.27 4.82
CA ILE A 91 -18.52 3.62 5.67
C ILE A 91 -19.87 3.44 4.98
N ASP A 92 -19.88 3.05 3.71
CA ASP A 92 -21.10 2.81 2.95
C ASP A 92 -21.83 1.54 3.44
N ASP A 93 -23.14 1.66 3.63
CA ASP A 93 -24.07 0.60 3.99
C ASP A 93 -24.81 0.00 2.78
N GLY A 94 -24.57 0.53 1.58
CA GLY A 94 -25.14 0.06 0.32
C GLY A 94 -24.48 -1.19 -0.28
N TYR A 95 -23.21 -1.47 0.05
CA TYR A 95 -22.48 -2.68 -0.37
C TYR A 95 -22.37 -3.67 0.78
N GLU A 96 -23.02 -4.84 0.66
CA GLU A 96 -23.01 -5.85 1.73
C GLU A 96 -21.58 -6.30 2.06
N GLY A 97 -21.17 -6.10 3.32
CA GLY A 97 -19.86 -6.52 3.81
C GLY A 97 -18.70 -5.57 3.50
N TYR A 98 -18.93 -4.42 2.86
CA TYR A 98 -17.92 -3.37 2.62
C TYR A 98 -17.60 -2.55 3.88
N SER A 99 -18.64 -2.16 4.61
CA SER A 99 -18.52 -1.31 5.80
C SER A 99 -17.50 -1.87 6.80
N GLY A 100 -16.60 -1.00 7.25
CA GLY A 100 -15.57 -1.29 8.23
C GLY A 100 -14.30 -1.95 7.72
N ARG A 101 -14.18 -2.21 6.41
CA ARG A 101 -12.94 -2.69 5.80
C ARG A 101 -12.00 -1.53 5.45
N VAL A 102 -10.70 -1.80 5.48
CA VAL A 102 -9.69 -0.91 4.89
C VAL A 102 -9.82 -0.98 3.38
N ALA A 103 -10.25 0.12 2.76
CA ALA A 103 -10.38 0.23 1.31
C ALA A 103 -9.12 0.82 0.67
N TYR A 104 -8.48 1.77 1.34
CA TYR A 104 -7.20 2.35 0.92
C TYR A 104 -6.23 2.49 2.09
N ALA A 105 -4.95 2.38 1.79
CA ALA A 105 -3.88 2.84 2.67
C ALA A 105 -3.04 3.92 1.95
N GLU A 106 -2.85 5.08 2.57
CA GLU A 106 -2.12 6.22 2.03
C GLU A 106 -0.91 6.53 2.91
N LEU A 107 0.29 6.49 2.32
CA LEU A 107 1.50 7.08 2.88
C LEU A 107 1.68 8.48 2.28
N ASN A 108 1.58 9.51 3.12
CA ASN A 108 1.50 10.91 2.69
C ASN A 108 2.83 11.66 2.92
N PHE A 109 3.48 12.11 1.85
CA PHE A 109 4.75 12.86 1.91
C PHE A 109 4.55 14.38 1.89
N LYS A 110 3.49 14.85 1.22
CA LYS A 110 3.03 16.24 1.22
C LYS A 110 1.50 16.27 1.28
N ASP A 111 0.95 17.19 2.08
CA ASP A 111 -0.50 17.41 2.19
C ASP A 111 -1.03 18.23 1.00
N GLU A 112 -0.91 17.66 -0.20
CA GLU A 112 -1.29 18.25 -1.49
C GLU A 112 -2.08 17.23 -2.33
N ILE A 113 -2.84 17.70 -3.31
CA ILE A 113 -3.52 16.86 -4.30
C ILE A 113 -2.54 16.59 -5.46
N PRO A 114 -2.32 15.33 -5.88
CA PRO A 114 -1.43 15.02 -7.00
C PRO A 114 -1.89 15.68 -8.30
N VAL A 115 -0.94 16.12 -9.13
CA VAL A 115 -1.25 16.65 -10.47
C VAL A 115 -1.28 15.53 -11.52
N SER A 116 -0.72 14.36 -11.20
CA SER A 116 -0.72 13.16 -12.02
C SER A 116 -0.54 11.92 -11.14
N TRP A 117 -0.98 10.77 -11.65
CA TRP A 117 -0.88 9.46 -11.00
C TRP A 117 -0.18 8.47 -11.92
N GLU A 118 0.56 7.53 -11.33
CA GLU A 118 1.20 6.41 -12.03
C GLU A 118 1.15 5.16 -11.13
N LEU A 119 1.26 3.97 -11.71
CA LEU A 119 1.54 2.77 -10.94
C LEU A 119 2.94 2.88 -10.33
N SER A 120 3.06 2.55 -9.04
CA SER A 120 4.32 2.57 -8.31
C SER A 120 5.10 1.29 -8.56
N LEU A 121 6.17 1.43 -9.33
CA LEU A 121 6.95 0.31 -9.85
C LEU A 121 8.12 -0.08 -8.95
N ILE A 122 8.51 -1.36 -9.07
CA ILE A 122 9.79 -1.91 -8.62
C ILE A 122 10.78 -1.86 -9.79
N SER A 123 12.08 -1.75 -9.51
CA SER A 123 13.10 -1.86 -10.57
C SER A 123 13.04 -3.25 -11.22
N GLU A 124 12.99 -3.30 -12.56
CA GLU A 124 12.96 -4.56 -13.32
C GLU A 124 14.14 -5.49 -13.01
N THR A 125 15.26 -4.96 -12.52
CA THR A 125 16.43 -5.76 -12.14
C THR A 125 16.23 -6.56 -10.86
N LEU A 126 15.19 -6.24 -10.09
CA LEU A 126 14.80 -6.96 -8.87
C LEU A 126 13.69 -7.98 -9.11
N LEU A 127 13.07 -7.97 -10.31
CA LEU A 127 11.97 -8.86 -10.67
C LEU A 127 12.52 -10.13 -11.30
N ALA A 128 12.03 -11.29 -10.82
CA ALA A 128 12.61 -12.60 -11.10
C ALA A 128 12.37 -13.07 -12.54
N ASP A 129 11.21 -12.75 -13.11
CA ASP A 129 10.81 -13.21 -14.43
C ASP A 129 9.90 -12.21 -15.15
N ASP A 130 9.47 -12.57 -16.35
CA ASP A 130 8.62 -11.72 -17.19
C ASP A 130 7.20 -11.59 -16.65
N PHE A 131 6.71 -12.56 -15.84
CA PHE A 131 5.41 -12.43 -15.21
C PHE A 131 5.45 -11.35 -14.13
N GLU A 132 6.45 -11.35 -13.26
CA GLU A 132 6.62 -10.28 -12.26
C GLU A 132 6.79 -8.90 -12.90
N LYS A 133 7.50 -8.81 -14.04
CA LYS A 133 7.63 -7.56 -14.79
C LYS A 133 6.31 -7.08 -15.37
N LYS A 134 5.45 -7.97 -15.88
CA LYS A 134 4.11 -7.62 -16.38
C LYS A 134 3.17 -7.17 -15.26
N MET A 135 3.25 -7.79 -14.09
CA MET A 135 2.42 -7.44 -12.93
C MET A 135 3.04 -6.32 -12.07
N ASN A 136 4.11 -5.68 -12.55
CA ASN A 136 4.77 -4.60 -11.81
C ASN A 136 3.78 -3.45 -11.58
N GLY A 137 3.86 -2.81 -10.41
CA GLY A 137 2.81 -1.94 -9.91
C GLY A 137 1.82 -2.62 -8.96
N MET A 138 1.77 -3.96 -8.93
CA MET A 138 0.92 -4.74 -8.02
C MET A 138 1.76 -5.59 -7.05
N PHE A 139 1.18 -6.05 -5.93
CA PHE A 139 1.75 -7.10 -5.07
C PHE A 139 0.69 -8.09 -4.61
N PRO A 140 1.03 -9.37 -4.48
CA PRO A 140 0.13 -10.36 -3.91
C PRO A 140 0.01 -10.19 -2.40
N VAL A 141 -1.18 -10.48 -1.89
CA VAL A 141 -1.50 -10.65 -0.49
C VAL A 141 -2.04 -12.06 -0.31
N GLU A 142 -1.49 -12.79 0.66
CA GLU A 142 -1.76 -14.21 0.90
C GLU A 142 -2.21 -14.49 2.35
N ASN A 143 -2.20 -13.47 3.21
CA ASN A 143 -2.58 -13.57 4.61
C ASN A 143 -3.56 -12.44 5.03
N GLY A 144 -4.27 -11.85 4.06
CA GLY A 144 -5.23 -10.78 4.30
C GLY A 144 -4.64 -9.48 4.85
N LEU A 145 -3.33 -9.26 4.68
CA LEU A 145 -2.61 -8.09 5.19
C LEU A 145 -1.76 -7.41 4.12
N GLY A 146 -1.74 -6.08 4.17
CA GLY A 146 -0.73 -5.23 3.54
C GLY A 146 0.05 -4.44 4.58
N CYS A 147 1.15 -3.81 4.16
CA CYS A 147 1.91 -2.93 5.04
C CYS A 147 2.65 -1.83 4.27
N PHE A 148 3.09 -0.82 5.02
CA PHE A 148 4.17 0.08 4.61
C PHE A 148 5.37 -0.04 5.57
N ALA A 149 6.58 -0.07 5.01
CA ALA A 149 7.83 -0.11 5.77
C ALA A 149 8.97 0.62 5.04
N ASP A 150 9.99 1.05 5.79
CA ASP A 150 11.31 1.33 5.22
C ASP A 150 12.03 0.01 4.90
N TYR A 151 12.78 -0.04 3.81
CA TYR A 151 13.48 -1.25 3.40
C TYR A 151 14.54 -1.73 4.41
N GLU A 152 15.21 -0.82 5.11
CA GLU A 152 16.16 -1.21 6.17
C GLU A 152 15.44 -1.81 7.38
N THR A 153 14.26 -1.28 7.71
CA THR A 153 13.39 -1.83 8.77
C THR A 153 12.83 -3.19 8.38
N TRP A 154 12.44 -3.35 7.11
CA TRP A 154 11.95 -4.62 6.57
C TRP A 154 12.98 -5.75 6.69
N LYS A 155 14.26 -5.48 6.43
CA LYS A 155 15.34 -6.46 6.64
C LYS A 155 15.48 -6.89 8.11
N LEU A 156 15.33 -5.95 9.05
CA LEU A 156 15.38 -6.26 10.47
C LEU A 156 14.16 -7.06 10.94
N TYR A 157 12.97 -6.75 10.41
CA TYR A 157 11.76 -7.52 10.62
C TYR A 157 11.89 -8.96 10.09
N ASN A 158 12.43 -9.13 8.88
CA ASN A 158 12.72 -10.46 8.32
C ASN A 158 13.71 -11.25 9.18
N GLN A 159 14.72 -10.59 9.75
CA GLN A 159 15.66 -11.24 10.66
C GLN A 159 15.00 -11.62 11.99
N GLU A 160 14.12 -10.78 12.53
CA GLU A 160 13.37 -11.09 13.75
C GLU A 160 12.52 -12.35 13.59
N ILE A 161 11.82 -12.49 12.44
CA ILE A 161 11.04 -13.68 12.14
C ILE A 161 11.94 -14.91 11.96
N ALA A 162 13.04 -14.79 11.22
CA ALA A 162 13.99 -15.89 11.06
C ALA A 162 14.59 -16.37 12.40
N ASP A 163 14.88 -15.42 13.31
CA ASP A 163 15.35 -15.73 14.66
C ASP A 163 14.26 -16.41 15.50
N PHE A 164 13.01 -15.97 15.36
CA PHE A 164 11.85 -16.58 16.00
C PHE A 164 11.67 -18.04 15.52
N ASP A 165 11.63 -18.28 14.21
CA ASP A 165 11.47 -19.61 13.61
C ASP A 165 12.63 -20.55 13.95
N THR A 166 13.82 -19.99 14.19
CA THR A 166 14.98 -20.75 14.65
C THR A 166 14.82 -21.23 16.08
N LYS A 167 14.27 -20.39 16.97
CA LYS A 167 14.10 -20.68 18.41
C LYS A 167 12.80 -21.44 18.72
N ASN A 168 11.75 -21.22 17.93
CA ASN A 168 10.39 -21.71 18.18
C ASN A 168 9.89 -22.53 16.98
N LYS A 169 10.33 -23.79 16.87
CA LYS A 169 10.05 -24.63 15.68
C LYS A 169 8.57 -24.96 15.45
N GLU A 170 7.76 -24.92 16.50
CA GLU A 170 6.30 -25.12 16.43
C GLU A 170 5.53 -23.80 16.60
N GLY A 171 6.25 -22.68 16.78
CA GLY A 171 5.65 -21.37 16.93
C GLY A 171 5.13 -20.82 15.60
N ASN A 172 4.27 -19.81 15.68
CA ASN A 172 3.78 -19.07 14.54
C ASN A 172 3.91 -17.59 14.86
N PHE A 173 4.81 -16.88 14.17
CA PHE A 173 5.12 -15.48 14.48
C PHE A 173 3.87 -14.58 14.48
N TYR A 174 2.92 -14.80 13.56
CA TYR A 174 1.68 -14.06 13.55
C TYR A 174 0.87 -14.29 14.85
N ARG A 175 0.58 -15.54 15.20
CA ARG A 175 -0.22 -15.88 16.38
C ARG A 175 0.48 -15.51 17.69
N ASP A 176 1.78 -15.76 17.76
CA ASP A 176 2.54 -15.65 19.00
C ASP A 176 3.06 -14.23 19.26
N VAL A 177 3.14 -13.38 18.22
CA VAL A 177 3.66 -12.00 18.32
C VAL A 177 2.61 -10.99 17.85
N LEU A 178 2.21 -11.06 16.57
CA LEU A 178 1.41 -9.99 15.94
C LEU A 178 -0.05 -9.94 16.41
N GLU A 179 -0.70 -11.09 16.62
CA GLU A 179 -2.14 -11.19 16.90
C GLU A 179 -2.54 -10.38 18.15
N SER A 180 -1.69 -10.37 19.18
CA SER A 180 -1.94 -9.59 20.39
C SER A 180 -2.01 -8.08 20.12
N HIS A 181 -1.16 -7.57 19.23
CA HIS A 181 -1.16 -6.18 18.81
C HIS A 181 -2.42 -5.83 18.00
N PHE A 182 -2.88 -6.73 17.13
CA PHE A 182 -4.13 -6.51 16.39
C PHE A 182 -5.34 -6.46 17.35
N LYS A 183 -5.37 -7.35 18.36
CA LYS A 183 -6.40 -7.35 19.41
C LYS A 183 -6.41 -6.08 20.24
N GLU A 184 -5.26 -5.44 20.50
CA GLU A 184 -5.18 -4.14 21.17
C GLU A 184 -5.91 -3.04 20.38
N ASN A 185 -5.95 -3.16 19.05
CA ASN A 185 -6.62 -2.23 18.13
C ASN A 185 -8.03 -2.68 17.72
N ALA A 186 -8.62 -3.68 18.37
CA ALA A 186 -9.90 -4.30 17.97
C ALA A 186 -11.10 -3.33 17.84
N ASN A 187 -11.04 -2.14 18.43
CA ASN A 187 -12.11 -1.13 18.38
C ASN A 187 -11.64 0.23 17.84
N ILE A 188 -10.51 0.27 17.13
CA ILE A 188 -9.89 1.49 16.62
C ILE A 188 -9.60 1.33 15.13
N PRO A 189 -10.04 2.26 14.27
CA PRO A 189 -11.06 3.27 14.53
C PRO A 189 -12.43 2.61 14.81
N ALA A 190 -13.38 3.37 15.35
CA ALA A 190 -14.74 2.85 15.61
C ALA A 190 -15.48 2.43 14.32
N SER A 191 -15.04 2.93 13.17
CA SER A 191 -15.54 2.54 11.85
C SER A 191 -15.01 1.17 11.40
N SER A 192 -13.85 0.71 11.89
CA SER A 192 -13.28 -0.59 11.50
C SER A 192 -14.09 -1.75 12.08
N ARG A 193 -14.10 -2.88 11.36
CA ARG A 193 -14.66 -4.15 11.84
C ARG A 193 -13.80 -4.84 12.92
N GLY A 194 -12.66 -4.25 13.28
CA GLY A 194 -11.76 -4.68 14.34
C GLY A 194 -10.61 -5.56 13.87
N GLU A 195 -9.49 -5.50 14.60
CA GLU A 195 -8.29 -6.29 14.37
C GLU A 195 -7.68 -6.10 12.95
N ASP A 196 -7.94 -4.93 12.33
CA ASP A 196 -7.53 -4.65 10.95
C ASP A 196 -6.23 -3.87 10.83
N TRP A 197 -5.57 -3.42 11.90
CA TRP A 197 -4.31 -2.68 11.76
C TRP A 197 -3.42 -2.71 13.02
N ILE A 198 -2.11 -2.53 12.81
CA ILE A 198 -1.11 -2.29 13.87
C ILE A 198 -0.01 -1.35 13.41
N ASN A 199 0.64 -0.70 14.38
CA ASN A 199 1.89 0.03 14.20
C ASN A 199 2.99 -0.70 14.99
N TYR A 200 3.69 -1.61 14.31
CA TYR A 200 4.62 -2.57 14.90
C TYR A 200 6.06 -2.08 14.81
N THR A 201 6.85 -2.23 15.88
CA THR A 201 8.28 -1.94 15.86
C THR A 201 9.06 -3.23 16.09
N PRO A 202 9.79 -3.76 15.08
CA PRO A 202 10.62 -4.94 15.25
C PRO A 202 11.64 -4.75 16.38
N SER A 203 11.93 -5.80 17.17
CA SER A 203 12.72 -5.69 18.41
C SER A 203 14.10 -5.06 18.23
N ASN A 204 14.72 -5.23 17.05
CA ASN A 204 16.06 -4.72 16.73
C ASN A 204 16.03 -3.48 15.83
N ALA A 205 14.86 -2.90 15.56
CA ALA A 205 14.68 -1.72 14.73
C ALA A 205 14.37 -0.47 15.56
N ASN A 206 14.80 0.69 15.06
CA ASN A 206 14.45 2.00 15.62
C ASN A 206 13.35 2.70 14.80
N ALA A 207 12.64 1.94 13.98
CA ALA A 207 11.63 2.37 13.03
C ALA A 207 10.56 1.27 12.92
N ASN A 208 9.38 1.68 12.50
CA ASN A 208 8.16 0.89 12.56
C ASN A 208 7.72 0.38 11.18
N ILE A 209 6.80 -0.59 11.21
CA ILE A 209 6.03 -1.10 10.08
C ILE A 209 4.56 -0.87 10.43
N ILE A 210 3.81 -0.24 9.52
CA ILE A 210 2.37 -0.08 9.68
C ILE A 210 1.70 -1.16 8.83
N MET A 211 1.01 -2.08 9.49
CA MET A 211 0.32 -3.22 8.87
C MET A 211 -1.18 -3.01 8.95
N PHE A 212 -1.91 -3.46 7.93
CA PHE A 212 -3.36 -3.24 7.81
C PHE A 212 -4.02 -4.35 6.98
N GLY A 213 -5.31 -4.58 7.20
CA GLY A 213 -6.12 -5.51 6.44
C GLY A 213 -6.22 -5.11 4.97
N SER A 214 -6.29 -6.09 4.08
CA SER A 214 -6.32 -5.90 2.62
C SER A 214 -7.75 -5.97 2.06
N GLY A 215 -8.65 -5.09 2.50
CA GLY A 215 -10.03 -5.05 2.00
C GLY A 215 -10.73 -6.40 2.11
N TRP A 216 -10.95 -7.07 0.97
CA TRP A 216 -11.61 -8.38 0.89
C TRP A 216 -10.76 -9.56 1.37
N GLY A 217 -9.43 -9.42 1.44
CA GLY A 217 -8.52 -10.47 1.90
C GLY A 217 -7.39 -10.72 0.91
N ASP A 218 -7.16 -11.98 0.57
CA ASP A 218 -6.09 -12.36 -0.35
C ASP A 218 -6.40 -11.92 -1.79
N GLY A 219 -5.36 -11.56 -2.54
CA GLY A 219 -5.52 -11.03 -3.89
C GLY A 219 -4.28 -10.31 -4.41
N LEU A 220 -4.44 -9.65 -5.54
CA LEU A 220 -3.38 -8.87 -6.17
C LEU A 220 -3.77 -7.40 -6.19
N TYR A 221 -3.04 -6.57 -5.45
CA TYR A 221 -3.42 -5.19 -5.17
C TYR A 221 -2.45 -4.20 -5.79
N SER A 222 -2.99 -3.13 -6.38
CA SER A 222 -2.25 -2.09 -7.06
C SER A 222 -1.69 -1.06 -6.08
N ARG A 223 -0.54 -0.50 -6.45
CA ARG A 223 0.10 0.61 -5.76
C ARG A 223 0.18 1.80 -6.71
N TYR A 224 -0.24 2.96 -6.24
CA TYR A 224 -0.23 4.18 -7.03
C TYR A 224 0.66 5.24 -6.39
N VAL A 225 1.47 5.91 -7.18
CA VAL A 225 2.23 7.08 -6.75
C VAL A 225 1.60 8.34 -7.32
N GLY A 226 1.26 9.28 -6.43
CA GLY A 226 0.80 10.60 -6.79
C GLY A 226 2.00 11.55 -6.90
N LEU A 227 2.09 12.30 -7.99
CA LEU A 227 3.23 13.15 -8.31
C LEU A 227 2.86 14.65 -8.26
N ASP A 228 3.83 15.48 -7.87
CA ASP A 228 3.73 16.93 -8.06
C ASP A 228 4.15 17.37 -9.47
N LYS A 229 4.02 18.68 -9.76
CA LYS A 229 4.39 19.29 -11.05
C LYS A 229 5.85 19.10 -11.48
N ASN A 230 6.73 18.67 -10.58
CA ASN A 230 8.13 18.39 -10.86
C ASN A 230 8.40 16.87 -10.97
N GLY A 231 7.36 16.03 -10.92
CA GLY A 231 7.48 14.58 -10.92
C GLY A 231 7.94 13.99 -9.59
N GLN A 232 7.85 14.73 -8.48
CA GLN A 232 8.25 14.22 -7.17
C GLN A 232 7.07 13.52 -6.47
N PRO A 233 7.29 12.36 -5.81
CA PRO A 233 6.25 11.69 -5.03
C PRO A 233 5.69 12.58 -3.93
N ILE A 234 4.36 12.62 -3.83
CA ILE A 234 3.66 13.29 -2.74
C ILE A 234 2.76 12.34 -1.94
N LYS A 235 2.33 11.24 -2.55
CA LYS A 235 1.57 10.16 -1.91
C LYS A 235 1.91 8.81 -2.53
N LEU A 236 1.86 7.75 -1.73
CA LEU A 236 1.77 6.37 -2.18
C LEU A 236 0.47 5.78 -1.63
N ILE A 237 -0.33 5.18 -2.51
CA ILE A 237 -1.60 4.57 -2.18
C ILE A 237 -1.56 3.08 -2.51
N ILE A 238 -2.14 2.26 -1.64
CA ILE A 238 -2.55 0.89 -1.97
C ILE A 238 -4.07 0.89 -2.07
N ASP A 239 -4.58 0.35 -3.17
CA ASP A 239 -6.01 0.16 -3.43
C ASP A 239 -6.40 -1.28 -3.10
N PHE A 240 -7.38 -1.43 -2.19
CA PHE A 240 -7.99 -2.73 -1.87
C PHE A 240 -9.44 -2.82 -2.30
N ILE A 241 -10.20 -1.73 -2.22
CA ILE A 241 -11.61 -1.66 -2.59
C ILE A 241 -11.91 -0.27 -3.17
N GLN A 242 -11.83 -0.18 -4.49
CA GLN A 242 -12.31 0.97 -5.24
C GLN A 242 -13.83 0.96 -5.35
N LEU A 243 -14.46 2.09 -5.07
CA LEU A 243 -15.85 2.30 -5.44
C LEU A 243 -15.90 2.93 -6.82
N THR A 244 -16.38 2.17 -7.80
CA THR A 244 -16.66 2.68 -9.14
C THR A 244 -18.16 2.85 -9.31
N ASP A 245 -18.59 3.86 -10.07
CA ASP A 245 -20.00 4.06 -10.43
C ASP A 245 -20.53 2.97 -11.40
N GLU A 246 -19.75 1.92 -11.69
CA GLU A 246 -20.02 0.94 -12.76
C GLU A 246 -20.72 -0.36 -12.32
N GLU A 247 -20.95 -0.59 -11.01
CA GLU A 247 -21.66 -1.81 -10.54
C GLU A 247 -23.11 -1.52 -10.12
N ASP A 248 -23.92 -1.09 -11.09
CA ASP A 248 -25.40 -1.12 -11.04
C ASP A 248 -25.98 -1.87 -12.28
N GLU A 249 -25.16 -2.69 -12.97
CA GLU A 249 -25.59 -3.52 -14.10
C GLU A 249 -25.28 -5.02 -13.91
N GLU A 250 -25.72 -5.65 -12.82
CA GLU A 250 -26.04 -7.09 -12.86
C GLU A 250 -27.36 -7.38 -12.09
N GLU A 251 -28.41 -7.68 -12.88
CA GLU A 251 -29.67 -8.34 -12.45
C GLU A 251 -29.47 -9.84 -12.18
#